data_AF-A0A2T0K656-F1
#
_entry.id   AF-A0A2T0K656-F1
#
_cell.length_a   1.000
_cell.length_b   1.000
_cell.length_c   1.000
_cell.angle_alpha   90.00
_cell.angle_beta   90.00
_cell.angle_gamma   90.00
#
_symmetry.space_group_name_H-M   'P 1'
#
loop_
_entity.id
_entity.type
_entity.pdbx_description
1 polymer ?
#
loop_
_entity_poly.entity_id
_entity_poly.type
_entity_poly.pdbx_seq_one_letter_code
_entity_poly.pdbx_strand_id
1 'polypeptide(L)'
;MWFLREVLAAQNLTPLTWTRRDGYQLSTDPADWIAYERACVRIELTRISRFLSSTVIPHAQKLPDDEWVQLVLGQVTGVKSALGLLVRSA
;
A
#
# COMPACT_ATOMS: atom_id res chain seq x y z
N MET A 1 -14.78 9.03 -21.64
CA MET A 1 -13.37 8.60 -21.77
C MET A 1 -13.24 7.19 -21.17
N TRP A 2 -13.54 6.14 -21.95
CA TRP A 2 -13.53 4.73 -21.51
C TRP A 2 -12.11 4.16 -21.41
N PHE A 3 -11.25 4.58 -22.33
CA PHE A 3 -9.86 4.10 -22.46
C PHE A 3 -9.00 4.34 -21.22
N LEU A 4 -9.26 5.41 -20.45
CA LEU A 4 -8.44 5.74 -19.28
C LEU A 4 -8.61 4.72 -18.14
N ARG A 5 -9.81 4.15 -17.97
CA ARG A 5 -10.10 3.27 -16.82
C ARG A 5 -9.66 1.83 -17.06
N GLU A 6 -9.82 1.32 -18.28
CA GLU A 6 -9.27 0.04 -18.74
C GLU A 6 -7.74 0.01 -18.68
N VAL A 7 -7.10 1.07 -19.19
CA VAL A 7 -5.64 1.19 -19.18
C VAL A 7 -5.12 1.29 -17.74
N LEU A 8 -5.78 2.05 -16.86
CA LEU A 8 -5.39 2.14 -15.45
C LEU A 8 -5.63 0.83 -14.69
N ALA A 9 -6.71 0.11 -14.98
CA ALA A 9 -6.98 -1.19 -14.37
C ALA A 9 -5.92 -2.23 -14.76
N ALA A 10 -5.55 -2.27 -16.04
CA ALA A 10 -4.50 -3.14 -16.55
C ALA A 10 -3.10 -2.75 -16.04
N GLN A 11 -2.78 -1.46 -15.94
CA GLN A 11 -1.49 -0.97 -15.46
C GLN A 11 -1.29 -1.17 -13.95
N ASN A 12 -2.36 -1.15 -13.17
CA ASN A 12 -2.29 -1.27 -11.70
C ASN A 12 -2.75 -2.63 -11.17
N LEU A 13 -2.89 -3.66 -12.02
CA LEU A 13 -3.40 -4.99 -11.63
C LEU A 13 -4.70 -4.91 -10.82
N THR A 14 -5.58 -3.97 -11.17
CA THR A 14 -6.81 -3.73 -10.41
C THR A 14 -7.77 -4.89 -10.68
N PRO A 15 -8.49 -5.43 -9.68
CA PRO A 15 -9.32 -6.62 -9.84
C PRO A 15 -10.65 -6.27 -10.50
N LEU A 16 -10.63 -5.44 -11.55
CA LEU A 16 -11.81 -4.98 -12.25
C LEU A 16 -11.98 -5.76 -13.55
N THR A 17 -13.14 -6.38 -13.69
CA THR A 17 -13.62 -6.93 -14.96
C THR A 17 -14.73 -6.05 -15.51
N TRP A 18 -14.91 -6.06 -16.82
CA TRP A 18 -15.97 -5.28 -17.46
C TRP A 18 -17.00 -6.20 -18.10
N THR A 19 -18.28 -5.87 -17.95
CA THR A 19 -19.35 -6.46 -18.75
C THR A 19 -20.20 -5.39 -19.40
N ARG A 20 -20.78 -5.72 -20.56
CA ARG A 20 -21.66 -4.81 -21.30
C ARG A 20 -22.93 -4.44 -20.54
N ARG A 21 -23.41 -5.34 -19.67
CA ARG A 21 -24.65 -5.15 -18.88
C ARG A 21 -24.39 -4.34 -17.61
N ASP A 22 -23.34 -4.68 -16.87
CA ASP A 22 -23.15 -4.21 -15.49
C ASP A 22 -21.98 -3.21 -15.36
N GLY A 23 -21.21 -2.98 -16.42
CA GLY A 23 -20.06 -2.08 -16.41
C GLY A 23 -18.83 -2.69 -15.73
N TYR A 24 -17.97 -1.84 -15.17
CA TYR A 24 -16.80 -2.28 -14.39
C TYR A 24 -17.24 -2.79 -13.02
N GLN A 25 -16.84 -4.01 -12.70
CA GLN A 25 -17.13 -4.68 -11.44
C GLN A 25 -15.88 -5.40 -10.96
N LEU A 26 -15.86 -5.83 -9.71
CA LEU A 26 -14.81 -6.72 -9.23
C LEU A 26 -14.78 -8.01 -10.04
N SER A 27 -13.60 -8.62 -10.20
CA SER A 27 -13.43 -9.92 -10.85
C SER A 27 -14.37 -10.95 -10.20
N THR A 28 -14.89 -11.91 -10.94
CA THR A 28 -15.68 -12.99 -10.32
C THR A 28 -14.80 -13.99 -9.57
N ASP A 29 -13.49 -13.98 -9.80
CA ASP A 29 -12.53 -14.81 -9.08
C ASP A 29 -11.98 -14.09 -7.84
N PRO A 30 -12.25 -14.57 -6.61
CA PRO A 30 -11.70 -14.00 -5.38
C PRO A 30 -10.16 -14.00 -5.34
N ALA A 31 -9.50 -14.87 -6.09
CA ALA A 31 -8.03 -14.90 -6.15
C ALA A 31 -7.44 -13.59 -6.70
N ASP A 32 -8.11 -12.96 -7.66
CA ASP A 32 -7.69 -11.68 -8.22
C ASP A 32 -7.75 -10.56 -7.17
N TRP A 33 -8.75 -10.60 -6.28
CA TRP A 33 -8.94 -9.59 -5.25
C TRP A 33 -7.85 -9.72 -4.19
N ILE A 34 -7.64 -10.94 -3.72
CA ILE A 34 -6.62 -11.26 -2.72
C ILE A 34 -5.22 -10.91 -3.25
N ALA A 35 -4.95 -11.20 -4.53
CA ALA A 35 -3.68 -10.84 -5.16
C ALA A 35 -3.48 -9.32 -5.19
N TYR A 36 -4.51 -8.56 -5.56
CA TYR A 36 -4.46 -7.10 -5.58
C TYR A 36 -4.30 -6.51 -4.17
N GLU A 37 -5.09 -6.94 -3.19
CA GLU A 37 -4.98 -6.52 -1.80
C GLU A 37 -3.56 -6.72 -1.26
N ARG A 38 -2.98 -7.89 -1.53
CA ARG A 38 -1.59 -8.21 -1.14
C ARG A 38 -0.58 -7.32 -1.86
N ALA A 39 -0.80 -6.99 -3.13
CA ALA A 39 0.05 -6.06 -3.86
C ALA A 39 -0.01 -4.65 -3.23
N CYS A 40 -1.21 -4.15 -2.90
CA CYS A 40 -1.39 -2.88 -2.21
C CYS A 40 -0.66 -2.85 -0.87
N VAL A 41 -0.82 -3.88 -0.04
CA VAL A 41 -0.12 -3.99 1.25
C VAL A 41 1.41 -3.95 1.08
N ARG A 42 1.96 -4.64 0.07
CA ARG A 42 3.41 -4.61 -0.24
C ARG A 42 3.89 -3.23 -0.69
N ILE A 43 3.09 -2.52 -1.50
CA ILE A 43 3.40 -1.16 -1.95
C ILE A 43 3.48 -0.22 -0.75
N GLU A 44 2.48 -0.26 0.13
CA GLU A 44 2.43 0.61 1.31
C GLU A 44 3.53 0.26 2.32
N LEU A 45 3.83 -1.03 2.54
CA LEU A 45 4.97 -1.45 3.35
C LEU A 45 6.28 -0.87 2.80
N THR A 46 6.46 -0.87 1.48
CA THR A 46 7.64 -0.33 0.82
C THR A 46 7.72 1.19 0.99
N ARG A 47 6.61 1.91 0.77
CA ARG A 47 6.54 3.37 0.94
C ARG A 47 6.85 3.78 2.37
N ILE A 48 6.22 3.14 3.35
CA ILE A 48 6.46 3.40 4.77
C ILE A 48 7.91 3.07 5.15
N SER A 49 8.44 1.94 4.69
CA SER A 49 9.83 1.57 4.96
C SER A 49 10.81 2.61 4.44
N ARG A 50 10.57 3.13 3.23
CA ARG A 50 11.37 4.21 2.64
C ARG A 50 11.24 5.49 3.44
N PHE A 51 10.02 5.94 3.74
CA PHE A 51 9.76 7.14 4.53
C PHE A 51 10.50 7.12 5.88
N LEU A 52 10.43 6.00 6.59
CA LEU A 52 11.18 5.81 7.83
C LEU A 52 12.69 5.93 7.62
N SER A 53 13.26 5.20 6.64
CA SER A 53 14.70 5.17 6.43
C SER A 53 15.28 6.45 5.84
N SER A 54 14.53 7.15 4.97
CA SER A 54 15.02 8.31 4.24
C SER A 54 14.81 9.62 5.00
N THR A 55 13.86 9.66 5.92
CA THR A 55 13.38 10.93 6.48
C THR A 55 13.23 10.86 7.99
N VAL A 56 12.37 9.98 8.51
CA VAL A 56 12.03 9.98 9.95
C VAL A 56 13.22 9.58 10.82
N ILE A 57 13.93 8.50 10.47
CA ILE A 57 15.10 8.04 11.24
C ILE A 57 16.22 9.10 11.20
N PRO A 58 16.62 9.64 10.03
CA PRO A 58 17.59 10.75 9.99
C PRO A 58 17.16 11.99 10.78
N HIS A 59 15.87 12.33 10.79
CA HIS A 59 15.35 13.44 11.59
C HIS A 59 15.51 13.14 13.08
N ALA A 60 15.07 11.98 13.55
CA ALA A 60 15.21 11.58 14.96
C ALA A 60 16.67 11.50 15.41
N GLN A 61 17.60 11.16 14.51
CA GLN A 61 19.03 11.19 14.80
C GLN A 61 19.58 12.62 14.96
N LYS A 62 19.08 13.57 14.16
CA LYS A 62 19.52 14.98 14.22
C LYS A 62 18.91 15.75 15.39
N LEU A 63 17.66 15.44 15.74
CA LEU A 63 16.89 16.08 16.80
C LEU A 63 16.24 15.00 17.68
N PRO A 64 17.00 14.35 18.57
CA PRO A 64 16.50 13.23 19.38
C PRO A 64 15.38 13.63 20.34
N ASP A 65 15.39 14.87 20.83
CA ASP A 65 14.41 15.38 21.81
C ASP A 65 13.17 16.00 21.14
N ASP A 66 13.06 15.97 19.80
CA ASP A 66 11.87 16.45 19.09
C ASP A 66 10.71 15.47 19.27
N GLU A 67 9.72 15.88 20.08
CA GLU A 67 8.56 15.05 20.41
C GLU A 67 7.77 14.58 19.18
N TRP A 68 7.71 15.41 18.12
CA TRP A 68 6.97 15.07 16.91
C TRP A 68 7.64 13.91 16.17
N VAL A 69 8.96 13.96 15.97
CA VAL A 69 9.65 12.89 15.25
C VAL A 69 9.66 11.59 16.04
N GLN A 70 9.72 11.66 17.37
CA GLN A 70 9.61 10.47 18.22
C GLN A 70 8.23 9.84 18.14
N LEU A 71 7.15 10.64 18.13
CA LEU A 71 5.79 10.15 17.93
C LEU A 71 5.64 9.47 16.57
N VAL A 72 6.07 10.14 15.50
CA VAL A 72 6.01 9.59 14.14
C VAL A 72 6.81 8.29 14.04
N LEU A 73 8.04 8.26 14.56
CA LEU A 73 8.89 7.09 14.55
C LEU A 73 8.22 5.90 15.25
N GLY A 74 7.67 6.11 16.44
CA GLY A 74 6.95 5.06 17.19
C GLY A 74 5.72 4.54 16.45
N GLN A 75 4.80 5.44 16.06
CA GLN A 75 3.54 5.05 15.43
C GLN A 75 3.73 4.41 14.06
N VAL A 76 4.56 5.01 13.20
CA VAL A 76 4.79 4.53 11.84
C VAL A 76 5.60 3.23 11.83
N THR A 77 6.50 3.02 12.81
CA THR A 77 7.17 1.72 13.00
C THR A 77 6.17 0.63 13.41
N GLY A 78 5.18 0.96 14.23
CA GLY A 78 4.05 0.08 14.54
C GLY A 78 3.29 -0.35 13.29
N VAL A 79 2.90 0.62 12.44
CA VAL A 79 2.22 0.35 11.16
C VAL A 79 3.08 -0.52 10.24
N LYS A 80 4.39 -0.21 10.10
CA LYS A 80 5.34 -1.02 9.31
C LYS A 80 5.36 -2.48 9.78
N SER A 81 5.34 -2.70 11.09
CA SER A 81 5.36 -4.04 11.69
C SER A 81 4.09 -4.81 11.37
N ALA A 82 2.92 -4.17 11.49
CA ALA A 82 1.63 -4.75 11.15
C ALA A 82 1.55 -5.14 9.66
N LEU A 83 1.93 -4.22 8.75
CA LEU A 83 1.97 -4.52 7.32
C LEU A 83 2.98 -5.63 6.99
N GLY A 84 4.12 -5.65 7.67
CA GLY A 84 5.12 -6.71 7.53
C GLY A 84 4.60 -8.09 7.95
N LEU A 85 3.73 -8.17 8.96
CA LEU A 85 3.05 -9.42 9.31
C LEU A 85 2.11 -9.87 8.20
N LEU A 86 1.27 -8.97 7.67
CA LEU A 86 0.35 -9.28 6.57
C LEU A 86 1.09 -9.79 5.33
N VAL A 87 2.27 -9.26 5.01
CA VAL A 87 3.09 -9.72 3.87
C VAL A 87 3.72 -11.10 4.12
N ARG A 88 4.06 -11.46 5.36
CA ARG A 88 4.66 -12.77 5.69
C ARG A 88 3.63 -13.88 5.85
N SER A 89 2.45 -13.53 6.33
CA SER A 89 1.31 -14.44 6.47
C SER A 89 0.58 -14.68 5.14
N ALA A 90 1.02 -13.98 4.09
CA ALA A 90 0.50 -14.08 2.74
C ALA A 90 1.14 -15.24 1.97
#